data_AF-A0A1Q5RZE7-F1
#
_entry.id   AF-A0A1Q5RZE7-F1
#
_cell.length_a   1.000
_cell.length_b   1.000
_cell.length_c   1.000
_cell.angle_alpha   90.00
_cell.angle_beta   90.00
_cell.angle_gamma   90.00
#
_symmetry.space_group_name_H-M   'P 1'
#
loop_
_entity.id
_entity.type
_entity.pdbx_description
1 polymer ?
#
loop_
_entity_poly.entity_id
_entity_poly.type
_entity_poly.pdbx_seq_one_letter_code
_entity_poly.pdbx_strand_id
1 'polypeptide(L)'
;MVPSLIGPGAGHAQSPAPPTPTTRILAIGTLNPGVDPAAARAILPVEVRETVKLYLDGKIEEWYSLQGRPGVAFILNLTDPAAAHEMLEKLPLGQAHLMSFELIPLAPLNPLRQLQGMAPGSP
;
A
#
# COMPACT_ATOMS: atom_id res chain seq x y z
N MET A 1 -22.61 20.50 -55.76
CA MET A 1 -21.62 21.18 -54.90
C MET A 1 -22.12 21.10 -53.47
N VAL A 2 -21.34 20.48 -52.59
CA VAL A 2 -21.68 20.10 -51.21
C VAL A 2 -21.47 21.30 -50.27
N PRO A 3 -22.26 21.47 -49.21
CA PRO A 3 -21.77 22.14 -48.02
C PRO A 3 -21.55 21.09 -46.91
N SER A 4 -20.28 20.81 -46.65
CA SER A 4 -19.82 20.16 -45.42
C SER A 4 -20.02 21.11 -44.24
N LEU A 5 -20.68 20.65 -43.17
CA LEU A 5 -20.67 21.32 -41.87
C LEU A 5 -19.75 20.52 -40.93
N ILE A 6 -18.53 20.99 -40.76
CA ILE A 6 -17.62 20.57 -39.70
C ILE A 6 -17.90 21.49 -38.51
N GLY A 7 -18.56 20.97 -37.48
CA GLY A 7 -18.58 21.60 -36.16
C GLY A 7 -17.48 20.97 -35.30
N PRO A 8 -16.54 21.74 -34.72
CA PRO A 8 -15.62 21.20 -33.74
C PRO A 8 -16.43 20.92 -32.46
N GLY A 9 -16.77 19.66 -32.23
CA GLY A 9 -17.25 19.23 -30.92
C GLY A 9 -16.15 19.49 -29.90
N ALA A 10 -16.33 20.49 -29.04
CA ALA A 10 -15.47 20.74 -27.91
C ALA A 10 -15.46 19.48 -27.03
N GLY A 11 -14.36 18.72 -27.09
CA GLY A 11 -14.09 17.65 -26.15
C GLY A 11 -14.03 18.27 -24.76
N HIS A 12 -15.06 18.04 -23.95
CA HIS A 12 -15.01 18.40 -22.55
C HIS A 12 -13.95 17.50 -21.91
N ALA A 13 -12.79 18.07 -21.58
CA ALA A 13 -11.84 17.42 -20.70
C ALA A 13 -12.54 17.23 -19.35
N GLN A 14 -12.98 16.01 -19.05
CA GLN A 14 -13.53 15.68 -17.74
C GLN A 14 -12.46 16.01 -16.70
N SER A 15 -12.79 16.86 -15.73
CA SER A 15 -11.90 17.11 -14.60
C SER A 15 -11.56 15.77 -13.93
N PRO A 16 -10.30 15.53 -13.57
CA PRO A 16 -9.91 14.27 -12.96
C PRO A 16 -10.77 14.03 -11.71
N ALA A 17 -11.34 12.82 -11.62
CA ALA A 17 -12.14 12.43 -10.47
C ALA A 17 -11.32 12.58 -9.17
N PRO A 18 -11.94 12.98 -8.04
CA PRO A 18 -11.24 13.06 -6.77
C PRO A 18 -10.58 11.71 -6.42
N PRO A 19 -9.39 11.70 -5.82
CA PRO A 19 -8.66 10.48 -5.52
C PRO A 19 -9.43 9.60 -4.54
N THR A 20 -9.35 8.28 -4.73
CA THR A 20 -9.89 7.32 -3.76
C THR A 20 -9.23 7.49 -2.39
N PRO A 21 -10.00 7.46 -1.28
CA PRO A 21 -9.41 7.38 0.05
C PRO A 21 -8.57 6.10 0.21
N THR A 22 -7.44 6.20 0.91
CA THR A 22 -6.60 5.05 1.27
C THR A 22 -7.42 4.04 2.07
N THR A 23 -7.28 2.77 1.73
CA THR A 23 -7.94 1.66 2.44
C THR A 23 -6.97 0.63 2.99
N ARG A 24 -5.75 0.55 2.42
CA ARG A 24 -4.65 -0.30 2.89
C ARG A 24 -3.34 0.45 2.75
N ILE A 25 -2.29 -0.06 3.39
CA ILE A 25 -0.92 0.40 3.17
C ILE A 25 -0.06 -0.81 2.80
N LEU A 26 0.68 -0.72 1.70
CA LEU A 26 1.78 -1.63 1.43
C LEU A 26 3.00 -1.15 2.22
N ALA A 27 3.54 -2.01 3.08
CA ALA A 27 4.77 -1.74 3.81
C ALA A 27 5.88 -2.67 3.32
N ILE A 28 6.99 -2.09 2.84
CA ILE A 28 8.17 -2.85 2.40
C ILE A 28 9.27 -2.68 3.45
N GLY A 29 9.50 -3.74 4.23
CA GLY A 29 10.51 -3.78 5.29
C GLY A 29 11.83 -4.36 4.81
N THR A 30 12.93 -3.61 4.95
CA THR A 30 14.28 -4.06 4.59
C THR A 30 15.30 -3.72 5.65
N LEU A 31 16.28 -4.60 5.86
CA LEU A 31 17.41 -4.32 6.73
C LEU A 31 18.20 -3.11 6.21
N ASN A 32 18.60 -2.23 7.13
CA ASN A 32 19.34 -1.03 6.79
C ASN A 32 20.73 -1.38 6.24
N PRO A 33 21.28 -0.58 5.31
CA PRO A 33 22.63 -0.82 4.80
C PRO A 33 23.67 -0.82 5.92
N GLY A 34 24.57 -1.79 5.92
CA GLY A 34 25.67 -1.87 6.88
C GLY A 34 25.32 -2.44 8.25
N VAL A 35 24.09 -2.90 8.48
CA VAL A 35 23.73 -3.59 9.73
C VAL A 35 24.46 -4.92 9.86
N ASP A 36 24.85 -5.27 11.08
CA ASP A 36 25.39 -6.60 11.39
C ASP A 36 24.29 -7.67 11.27
N PRO A 37 24.44 -8.66 10.37
CA PRO A 37 23.47 -9.75 10.23
C PRO A 37 23.29 -10.58 11.52
N ALA A 38 24.32 -10.67 12.38
CA ALA A 38 24.21 -11.40 13.64
C ALA A 38 23.29 -10.69 14.64
N ALA A 39 23.36 -9.36 14.71
CA ALA A 39 22.46 -8.54 15.51
C ALA A 39 20.99 -8.72 15.09
N ALA A 40 20.71 -8.66 13.79
CA ALA A 40 19.37 -8.93 13.27
C ALA A 40 18.92 -10.37 13.60
N ARG A 41 19.79 -11.37 13.41
CA ARG A 41 19.48 -12.78 13.68
C ARG A 41 19.12 -13.04 15.14
N ALA A 42 19.75 -12.34 16.08
CA ALA A 42 19.43 -12.47 17.50
C ALA A 42 18.03 -11.96 17.86
N ILE A 43 17.53 -10.94 17.13
CA ILE A 43 16.24 -10.29 17.38
C ILE A 43 15.08 -10.98 16.63
N LEU A 44 15.35 -11.57 15.47
CA LEU A 44 14.35 -12.17 14.59
C LEU A 44 13.32 -13.10 15.28
N PRO A 45 13.68 -13.98 16.23
CA PRO A 45 12.69 -14.83 16.91
C PRO A 45 11.65 -14.04 17.71
N VAL A 46 12.01 -12.89 18.26
CA VAL A 46 11.08 -11.99 18.97
C VAL A 46 10.28 -11.18 17.97
N GLU A 47 10.94 -10.66 16.93
CA GLU A 47 10.30 -9.95 15.82
C GLU A 47 9.12 -10.75 15.25
N VAL A 48 9.36 -12.02 14.91
CA VAL A 48 8.32 -12.89 14.33
C VAL A 48 7.13 -13.03 15.27
N ARG A 49 7.34 -13.15 16.58
CA ARG A 49 6.23 -13.28 17.56
C ARG A 49 5.40 -12.00 17.65
N GLU A 50 6.04 -10.84 17.69
CA GLU A 50 5.33 -9.56 17.76
C GLU A 50 4.58 -9.27 16.45
N THR A 51 5.18 -9.57 15.29
CA THR A 51 4.52 -9.46 13.99
C THR A 51 3.32 -10.41 13.87
N VAL A 52 3.40 -11.62 14.43
CA VAL A 52 2.25 -12.55 14.49
C VAL A 52 1.11 -11.96 15.31
N LYS A 53 1.37 -11.24 16.41
CA LYS A 53 0.31 -10.55 17.17
C LYS A 53 -0.38 -9.50 16.30
N LEU A 54 0.38 -8.69 15.56
CA LEU A 54 -0.20 -7.71 14.62
C LEU A 54 -1.09 -8.36 13.56
N TYR A 55 -0.71 -9.54 13.06
CA TYR A 55 -1.55 -10.32 12.16
C TYR A 55 -2.83 -10.80 12.83
N LEU A 56 -2.74 -11.40 14.01
CA LEU A 56 -3.90 -11.88 14.77
C LEU A 56 -4.84 -10.75 15.21
N ASP A 57 -4.31 -9.56 15.45
CA ASP A 57 -5.06 -8.34 15.76
C ASP A 57 -5.68 -7.69 14.50
N GLY A 58 -5.51 -8.30 13.32
CA GLY A 58 -6.08 -7.85 12.06
C GLY A 58 -5.42 -6.59 11.49
N LYS A 59 -4.20 -6.26 11.92
CA LYS A 59 -3.42 -5.11 11.41
C LYS A 59 -2.65 -5.45 10.14
N ILE A 60 -2.24 -6.71 9.99
CA ILE A 60 -1.61 -7.25 8.78
C ILE A 60 -2.61 -8.18 8.10
N GLU A 61 -3.01 -7.88 6.86
CA GLU A 61 -3.89 -8.72 6.03
C GLU A 61 -3.09 -9.79 5.28
N GLU A 62 -1.95 -9.40 4.71
CA GLU A 62 -1.08 -10.27 3.92
C GLU A 62 0.40 -10.01 4.24
N TRP A 63 1.23 -11.04 4.05
CA TRP A 63 2.66 -10.99 4.32
C TRP A 63 3.46 -11.87 3.36
N TYR A 64 4.58 -11.35 2.88
CA TYR A 64 5.39 -12.02 1.87
C TYR A 64 6.87 -11.79 2.14
N SER A 65 7.70 -12.79 1.80
CA SER A 65 9.13 -12.59 1.62
C SER A 65 9.38 -11.93 0.27
N LEU A 66 10.27 -10.93 0.22
CA LEU A 66 10.68 -10.32 -1.04
C LEU A 66 11.46 -11.34 -1.88
N GLN A 67 11.14 -11.45 -3.16
CA GLN A 67 11.88 -12.28 -4.10
C GLN A 67 13.16 -11.56 -4.54
N GLY A 68 14.29 -12.27 -4.59
CA GLY A 68 15.58 -11.75 -5.06
C GLY A 68 16.33 -10.85 -4.06
N ARG A 69 15.77 -10.53 -2.89
CA ARG A 69 16.47 -9.79 -1.83
C ARG A 69 15.90 -10.08 -0.43
N PRO A 70 16.69 -9.91 0.65
CA PRO A 70 16.16 -9.98 2.01
C PRO A 70 15.15 -8.86 2.28
N GLY A 71 14.06 -9.21 2.98
CA GLY A 71 13.03 -8.27 3.41
C GLY A 71 11.64 -8.87 3.34
N VAL A 72 10.66 -8.06 3.74
CA VAL A 72 9.25 -8.43 3.81
C VAL A 72 8.37 -7.40 3.11
N ALA A 73 7.24 -7.84 2.59
CA ALA A 73 6.14 -6.98 2.18
C ALA A 73 4.90 -7.32 3.01
N PHE A 74 4.26 -6.31 3.59
CA PHE A 74 3.00 -6.45 4.31
C PHE A 74 1.90 -5.63 3.62
N ILE A 75 0.69 -6.19 3.56
CA ILE A 75 -0.53 -5.42 3.31
C ILE A 75 -1.17 -5.12 4.66
N LEU A 76 -1.18 -3.86 5.05
CA LEU A 76 -1.70 -3.40 6.34
C LEU A 76 -3.15 -2.95 6.22
N ASN A 77 -3.98 -3.37 7.18
CA ASN A 77 -5.35 -2.87 7.37
C ASN A 77 -5.32 -1.54 8.14
N LEU A 78 -4.71 -0.54 7.54
CA LEU A 78 -4.53 0.81 8.07
C LEU A 78 -4.71 1.82 6.95
N THR A 79 -5.20 3.00 7.28
CA THR A 79 -5.46 4.09 6.31
C THR A 79 -4.51 5.28 6.48
N ASP A 80 -3.83 5.38 7.62
CA ASP A 80 -2.89 6.45 7.95
C ASP A 80 -1.44 5.93 7.96
N PRO A 81 -0.58 6.42 7.06
CA PRO A 81 0.85 6.08 7.04
C PRO A 81 1.59 6.43 8.32
N ALA A 82 1.21 7.49 9.03
CA ALA A 82 1.89 7.87 10.27
C ALA A 82 1.62 6.82 11.37
N ALA A 83 0.36 6.42 11.53
CA ALA A 83 -0.01 5.33 12.44
C ALA A 83 0.64 3.99 12.05
N ALA A 84 0.73 3.68 10.76
CA ALA A 84 1.43 2.47 10.29
C ALA A 84 2.92 2.50 10.61
N HIS A 85 3.58 3.65 10.39
CA HIS A 85 4.99 3.84 10.74
C HIS A 85 5.20 3.65 12.24
N GLU A 86 4.43 4.34 13.08
CA GLU A 86 4.53 4.24 14.54
C GLU A 86 4.32 2.80 15.04
N MET A 87 3.36 2.07 14.45
CA MET A 87 3.13 0.67 14.78
C MET A 87 4.32 -0.22 14.41
N LEU A 88 4.88 -0.05 13.21
CA LEU A 88 6.00 -0.86 12.72
C LEU A 88 7.32 -0.54 13.43
N GLU A 89 7.56 0.72 13.80
CA GLU A 89 8.73 1.15 14.58
C GLU A 89 8.74 0.57 16.00
N LYS A 90 7.59 0.13 16.51
CA LYS A 90 7.49 -0.59 17.80
C LYS A 90 7.91 -2.05 17.71
N LEU A 91 8.08 -2.61 16.50
CA LEU A 91 8.62 -3.94 16.35
C LEU A 91 10.11 -3.97 16.76
N PRO A 92 10.60 -5.09 17.31
CA PRO A 92 11.98 -5.22 17.78
C PRO A 92 13.07 -4.76 16.79
N LEU A 93 12.95 -5.07 15.49
CA LEU A 93 13.90 -4.63 14.47
C LEU A 93 13.81 -3.13 14.17
N GLY A 94 12.61 -2.54 14.26
CA GLY A 94 12.39 -1.10 14.14
C GLY A 94 13.02 -0.34 15.31
N GLN A 95 12.71 -0.75 16.55
CA GLN A 95 13.30 -0.15 17.76
C GLN A 95 14.84 -0.25 17.80
N ALA A 96 15.39 -1.34 17.28
CA ALA A 96 16.84 -1.53 17.17
C ALA A 96 17.47 -0.74 16.01
N HIS A 97 16.67 0.00 15.23
CA HIS A 97 17.08 0.76 14.05
C HIS A 97 17.80 -0.11 12.99
N LEU A 98 17.44 -1.40 12.94
CA LEU A 98 18.04 -2.38 12.02
C LEU A 98 17.24 -2.52 10.72
N MET A 99 15.97 -2.15 10.74
CA MET A 99 15.06 -2.24 9.60
C MET A 99 14.37 -0.90 9.38
N SER A 100 14.15 -0.55 8.11
CA SER A 100 13.29 0.56 7.71
C SER A 100 12.11 0.05 6.89
N PHE A 101 11.02 0.81 6.91
CA PHE A 101 9.82 0.54 6.13
C PHE A 101 9.53 1.65 5.13
N GLU A 102 9.38 1.30 3.86
CA GLU A 102 8.70 2.14 2.87
C GLU A 102 7.20 1.92 2.99
N LEU A 103 6.41 3.00 3.10
CA LEU A 103 4.96 2.94 3.25
C LEU A 103 4.27 3.55 2.04
N ILE A 104 3.47 2.73 1.35
CA ILE A 104 2.77 3.09 0.12
C ILE A 104 1.26 3.01 0.39
N PRO A 105 0.54 4.14 0.46
CA PRO A 105 -0.90 4.15 0.61
C PRO A 105 -1.58 3.51 -0.61
N LEU A 106 -2.49 2.56 -0.37
CA LEU A 106 -3.23 1.84 -1.39
C LEU A 106 -4.71 2.17 -1.29
N ALA A 107 -5.33 2.31 -2.46
CA ALA A 107 -6.74 2.60 -2.58
C ALA A 107 -7.35 1.84 -3.76
N PRO A 108 -8.65 1.50 -3.72
CA PRO A 108 -9.32 0.91 -4.87
C PRO A 108 -9.15 1.76 -6.13
N LEU A 109 -9.05 1.10 -7.29
CA LEU A 109 -8.92 1.77 -8.57
C LEU A 109 -10.13 2.69 -8.82
N ASN A 110 -9.87 3.96 -9.13
CA ASN A 110 -10.90 4.96 -9.42
C ASN A 110 -11.92 4.50 -10.50
N PRO A 111 -11.50 3.88 -11.63
CA PRO A 111 -12.44 3.39 -12.64
C PRO A 111 -13.47 2.37 -12.13
N LEU A 112 -13.17 1.61 -11.06
CA LEU A 112 -14.12 0.62 -10.53
C LEU A 112 -15.36 1.27 -9.92
N ARG A 113 -15.25 2.47 -9.33
CA ARG A 113 -16.41 3.21 -8.82
C ARG A 113 -17.33 3.70 -9.94
N GLN A 114 -16.77 4.01 -11.10
CA GLN A 114 -17.55 4.45 -12.26
C GLN A 114 -18.44 3.31 -12.77
N LEU A 115 -18.00 2.05 -12.63
CA LEU A 115 -18.82 0.87 -12.98
C LEU A 115 -20.02 0.68 -12.05
N GLN A 116 -19.91 1.04 -10.76
CA GLN A 116 -21.04 0.94 -9.81
C GLN A 116 -22.18 1.92 -10.14
N GLY A 117 -21.90 3.00 -10.90
CA GLY A 117 -22.91 3.92 -11.41
C GLY A 117 -23.52 3.52 -12.77
N MET A 118 -22.97 2.51 -13.44
CA MET A 118 -23.48 2.01 -14.72
C MET A 118 -24.54 0.94 -14.45
N ALA A 119 -25.80 1.36 -14.29
CA ALA A 119 -26.91 0.41 -14.21
C ALA A 119 -26.98 -0.43 -15.52
N PRO A 120 -27.21 -1.75 -15.46
CA PRO A 120 -27.43 -2.54 -16.65
C PRO A 120 -28.77 -2.16 -17.26
N GLY A 121 -28.73 -1.54 -18.44
CA GLY A 121 -29.91 -1.19 -19.22
C GLY A 121 -30.30 0.28 -19.10
N SER A 122 -29.88 1.06 -20.09
CA SER A 122 -30.74 2.10 -20.64
C SER A 122 -30.70 1.92 -22.16
N PRO A 123 -31.86 2.01 -22.84
CA PRO A 123 -32.05 1.60 -24.23
C PRO A 123 -31.19 2.40 -25.23
#